data_AF-A0A378AZE8-F1
#
_entry.id   AF-A0A378AZE8-F1
#
_cell.length_a   1.000
_cell.length_b   1.000
_cell.length_c   1.000
_cell.angle_alpha   90.00
_cell.angle_beta   90.00
_cell.angle_gamma   90.00
#
_symmetry.space_group_name_H-M   'P 1'
#
loop_
_entity.id
_entity.type
_entity.pdbx_description
1 polymer ?
#
loop_
_entity_poly.entity_id
_entity_poly.type
_entity_poly.pdbx_seq_one_letter_code
_entity_poly.pdbx_strand_id
1 'polypeptide(L)' 'MRFWFMLAAALILAGCSSHRAPPPNPRLADSITVVANLNEQLRSWRGAPYRYGGMTPRGVDCSGFVVRTFSR' A
#
# COMPACT_ATOMS: atom_id res chain seq x y z
N MET A 1 17.71 -39.68 10.97
CA MET A 1 18.07 -39.15 9.63
C MET A 1 16.88 -38.44 8.95
N ARG A 2 15.79 -39.14 8.57
CA ARG A 2 14.62 -38.52 7.89
C ARG A 2 13.83 -37.50 8.72
N PHE A 3 13.65 -37.75 10.02
CA PHE A 3 12.97 -36.81 10.92
C PHE A 3 13.71 -35.48 11.09
N TRP A 4 15.05 -35.49 11.01
CA TRP A 4 15.85 -34.28 11.13
C TRP A 4 15.65 -33.34 9.93
N PHE A 5 15.52 -33.90 8.73
CA PHE A 5 15.19 -33.13 7.52
C PHE A 5 13.79 -32.53 7.59
N MET A 6 12.80 -33.27 8.10
CA MET A 6 11.43 -32.75 8.30
C MET A 6 11.41 -31.61 9.34
N LEU A 7 12.17 -31.74 10.43
CA LEU A 7 12.22 -30.75 11.50
C LEU A 7 12.96 -29.48 11.05
N ALA A 8 14.04 -29.63 10.28
CA ALA A 8 14.73 -28.51 9.64
C ALA A 8 13.85 -27.78 8.62
N ALA A 9 13.08 -28.50 7.79
CA ALA A 9 12.14 -27.90 6.86
C ALA A 9 11.04 -27.10 7.58
N ALA A 10 10.47 -27.65 8.67
CA ALA A 10 9.46 -26.96 9.48
C ALA A 10 10.00 -25.66 10.11
N LEU A 11 11.25 -25.65 10.58
CA LEU A 11 11.92 -24.46 11.12
C LEU A 11 12.14 -23.37 10.07
N ILE A 12 12.45 -23.75 8.82
CA ILE A 12 12.63 -22.79 7.71
C ILE A 12 11.29 -22.13 7.33
N LEU A 13 10.18 -22.87 7.37
CA LEU A 13 8.86 -22.34 7.01
C LEU A 13 8.22 -21.46 8.10
N ALA A 14 8.70 -21.50 9.35
CA ALA A 14 8.15 -20.69 10.45
C ALA A 14 8.54 -19.20 10.37
N GLY A 15 9.50 -18.82 9.52
CA GLY A 15 10.04 -17.46 9.45
C GLY A 15 9.10 -16.40 8.82
N CYS A 16 8.02 -16.79 8.16
CA CYS A 16 7.15 -15.86 7.43
C CYS A 16 6.06 -15.18 8.28
N SER A 17 5.91 -15.55 9.55
CA SER A 17 4.78 -15.06 10.39
C SER A 17 5.08 -13.81 11.22
N SER A 18 6.30 -13.29 11.22
CA SER A 18 6.70 -12.17 12.11
C SER A 18 6.40 -10.77 11.57
N HIS A 19 5.69 -10.61 10.45
CA HIS A 19 5.36 -9.28 9.93
C HIS A 19 4.14 -8.70 10.65
N ARG A 20 4.37 -7.81 11.63
CA ARG A 20 3.32 -6.94 12.17
C ARG A 20 3.04 -5.82 11.18
N ALA A 21 1.77 -5.61 10.86
CA ALA A 21 1.36 -4.38 10.22
C ALA A 21 1.73 -3.19 11.13
N PRO A 22 2.35 -2.12 10.60
CA PRO A 22 2.57 -0.91 11.35
C PRO A 22 1.23 -0.34 11.85
N PRO A 23 1.22 0.37 12.99
CA PRO A 23 0.00 1.03 13.46
C PRO A 23 -0.55 1.97 12.37
N PRO A 24 -1.88 2.09 12.24
CA PRO A 24 -2.49 3.01 11.28
C PRO A 24 -1.99 4.44 11.49
N ASN A 25 -1.69 5.16 10.42
CA ASN A 25 -1.28 6.56 10.54
C ASN A 25 -2.46 7.40 11.08
N PRO A 26 -2.35 8.03 12.26
CA PRO A 26 -3.45 8.76 12.88
C PRO A 26 -3.94 9.94 12.03
N ARG A 27 -3.11 10.46 11.11
CA ARG A 27 -3.52 11.51 10.16
C ARG A 27 -4.62 11.05 9.19
N LEU A 28 -4.72 9.75 8.93
CA LEU A 28 -5.77 9.18 8.08
C LEU A 28 -7.13 9.19 8.78
N ALA A 29 -7.19 9.38 10.10
CA ALA A 29 -8.43 9.53 10.83
C ALA A 29 -9.04 10.94 10.72
N ASP A 30 -8.24 11.94 10.31
CA ASP A 30 -8.73 13.30 10.10
C ASP A 30 -9.21 13.49 8.64
N SER A 31 -10.53 13.60 8.48
CA SER A 31 -11.17 13.76 7.17
C SER A 31 -10.76 15.07 6.48
N ILE A 32 -10.47 16.13 7.24
CA ILE A 32 -10.06 17.42 6.68
C ILE A 32 -8.69 17.27 5.99
N THR A 33 -7.72 16.68 6.69
CA THR A 33 -6.39 16.40 6.13
C THR A 33 -6.46 15.45 4.92
N VAL A 34 -7.29 14.40 4.99
CA VAL A 34 -7.46 13.45 3.87
C VAL A 34 -8.01 14.16 2.63
N VAL A 35 -9.07 14.96 2.78
CA VAL A 35 -9.68 15.70 1.67
C VAL A 35 -8.73 16.75 1.11
N ALA A 36 -7.96 17.44 1.96
CA ALA A 36 -6.98 18.44 1.53
C ALA A 36 -5.89 17.82 0.65
N ASN A 37 -5.29 16.70 1.08
CA ASN A 37 -4.23 16.01 0.33
C ASN A 37 -4.75 15.44 -1.00
N LEU A 38 -5.93 14.83 -1.02
CA LEU A 38 -6.55 14.32 -2.24
C LEU A 38 -6.81 15.46 -3.25
N ASN A 39 -7.32 16.59 -2.77
CA ASN A 39 -7.55 17.77 -3.60
C ASN A 39 -6.25 18.37 -4.14
N GLU A 40 -5.17 18.34 -3.36
CA GLU A 40 -3.86 18.80 -3.80
C GLU A 40 -3.33 17.95 -4.96
N GLN A 41 -3.38 16.61 -4.85
CA GLN A 41 -3.01 15.74 -5.95
C GLN A 41 -3.94 15.95 -7.16
N LEU A 42 -5.25 16.10 -6.93
CA LEU A 42 -6.21 16.35 -8.01
C LEU A 42 -5.90 17.63 -8.78
N ARG A 43 -5.43 18.71 -8.12
CA ARG A 43 -5.04 19.94 -8.80
C ARG A 43 -3.96 19.73 -9.85
N SER A 44 -2.98 18.85 -9.57
CA SER A 44 -1.89 18.57 -10.50
C SER A 44 -2.18 17.44 -11.50
N TRP A 45 -3.12 16.55 -11.17
CA TRP A 45 -3.46 15.37 -11.99
C TRP A 45 -4.82 15.50 -12.69
N ARG A 46 -5.41 16.70 -12.70
CA ARG A 46 -6.69 16.96 -13.34
C ARG A 46 -6.62 16.60 -14.82
N GLY A 47 -7.53 15.74 -15.27
CA GLY A 47 -7.57 15.24 -16.66
C GLY A 47 -6.70 14.01 -16.92
N ALA A 48 -6.01 13.46 -15.91
CA ALA A 48 -5.36 12.16 -16.04
C ALA A 48 -6.40 11.09 -16.42
N PRO A 49 -6.18 10.30 -17.48
CA PRO A 49 -7.12 9.26 -17.89
C PRO A 49 -7.16 8.13 -16.86
N TYR A 50 -8.31 7.49 -16.73
CA TYR A 50 -8.41 6.26 -15.94
C TYR A 50 -7.66 5.13 -16.65
N ARG A 51 -6.82 4.39 -15.92
CA ARG A 51 -6.17 3.18 -16.43
C ARG A 51 -6.05 2.17 -15.31
N TYR A 52 -6.62 0.97 -15.50
CA TYR A 52 -6.53 -0.11 -14.52
C TYR A 52 -5.07 -0.45 -14.18
N GLY A 53 -4.72 -0.50 -12.89
CA GLY A 53 -3.35 -0.65 -12.41
C GLY A 53 -2.45 0.58 -12.66
N GLY A 54 -3.04 1.71 -13.05
CA GLY A 54 -2.33 2.93 -13.37
C GLY A 54 -1.84 3.65 -12.12
N MET A 55 -0.60 4.15 -12.16
CA MET A 55 0.05 4.79 -11.02
C MET A 55 0.63 6.17 -11.35
N THR A 56 0.24 6.80 -12.47
CA THR A 56 0.90 8.01 -13.01
C THR A 56 -0.10 9.03 -13.56
N PRO A 57 0.28 10.31 -13.75
CA PRO A 57 -0.58 11.30 -14.40
C PRO A 57 -1.00 10.95 -15.83
N ARG A 58 -0.29 10.03 -16.50
CA ARG A 58 -0.63 9.52 -17.84
C ARG A 58 -1.69 8.41 -17.84
N GLY A 59 -2.16 8.00 -16.67
CA GLY A 59 -3.02 6.84 -16.49
C GLY A 59 -3.00 6.36 -15.04
N VAL A 60 -4.12 6.51 -14.33
CA VAL A 60 -4.26 6.17 -12.90
C VAL A 60 -5.58 5.46 -12.63
N ASP A 61 -5.62 4.51 -11.69
CA ASP A 61 -6.88 3.97 -11.17
C ASP A 61 -7.23 4.55 -9.79
N CYS A 62 -8.36 4.12 -9.23
CA CYS A 62 -8.84 4.65 -7.95
C CYS A 62 -7.90 4.33 -6.79
N SER A 63 -7.45 3.08 -6.67
CA SER A 63 -6.52 2.64 -5.63
C SER A 63 -5.15 3.28 -5.81
N GLY A 64 -4.64 3.34 -7.05
CA GLY A 64 -3.39 3.98 -7.40
C GLY A 64 -3.40 5.46 -7.07
N PHE A 65 -4.50 6.18 -7.32
CA PHE A 65 -4.60 7.59 -6.94
C PHE A 65 -4.47 7.79 -5.42
N VAL A 66 -5.16 6.96 -4.62
CA VAL A 66 -5.09 7.00 -3.14
C VAL A 66 -3.69 6.63 -2.66
N VAL A 67 -3.10 5.55 -3.17
CA VAL A 67 -1.73 5.12 -2.83
C VAL A 67 -0.76 6.24 -3.15
N ARG A 68 -0.82 6.88 -4.33
CA ARG A 68 0.07 7.98 -4.69
C ARG A 68 -0.07 9.20 -3.78
N THR A 69 -1.25 9.43 -3.22
CA THR A 69 -1.51 10.55 -2.30
C THR A 69 -0.85 10.31 -0.94
N PHE A 70 -0.84 9.06 -0.45
CA PHE A 70 -0.47 8.73 0.93
C PHE A 70 0.76 7.81 1.08
N SER A 71 1.48 7.49 -0.01
CA SER A 71 2.71 6.66 0.03
C SER A 71 3.99 7.44 0.35
N ARG A 72 3.87 8.65 0.89
CA ARG A 72 5.01 9.47 1.34
C ARG A 72 5.14 9.43 2.86
#